data_AF-A0A830BGB9-F1
#
_entry.id   AF-A0A830BGB9-F1
#
_cell.length_a   1.000
_cell.length_b   1.000
_cell.length_c   1.000
_cell.angle_alpha   90.00
_cell.angle_beta   90.00
_cell.angle_gamma   90.00
#
_symmetry.space_group_name_H-M   'P 1'
#
loop_
_entity.id
_entity.type
_entity.pdbx_description
1 polymer ?
#
loop_
_entity_poly.entity_id
_entity_poly.type
_entity_poly.pdbx_seq_one_letter_code
_entity_poly.pdbx_strand_id
1 'polypeptide(L)'
;MENEAMKLDASYWNGQICLDNSEWLAENIKGIDQSVKEMLQLIEHDLDSKVDDDNNNPKQPELIACIKEISHRHHLLVDHYNKVTGELSKSANKTKNNEKTTFDSKLTPPFLTPMNNKLRTHDAEGSDLSLSSGGGISDITPNEGSQSSFSSDSDSEAYYTIRNEHSGSFSSRKTMRHEIIKMAAEISEYEKELNISNEKLMSAEEEIAKFKNELLNNEAEIMSARNQIKLQEAEIEKENERSLNLQRKIVDLETELESEKKKYTVDLSGRDRQIQKLNTEFQDASGNFALEKWQLESTVSKLSERLNELQTQFDSLAAENKKRESEKAEMERKQEALRITWEDDIESVKNEISEKNELVGSLNENLDGFKLKYDLLMVEKDGVIAKVQTLGAEISCRDDMIRHLEHNLKELHSENKRLSQLCESGNELTCELKSRIEELEREAGMKAIVISDMAEGKREAIRQLCFSIEHFRCAYEEVRDACVARKGPTGVRW
;
A
#
# COMPACT_ATOMS: atom_id res chain seq x y z
N MET A 1 19.02 23.53 -46.28
CA MET A 1 18.65 24.90 -46.65
C MET A 1 17.52 25.29 -45.73
N GLU A 2 17.85 25.82 -44.55
CA GLU A 2 18.11 27.26 -44.27
C GLU A 2 16.77 27.88 -43.79
N ASN A 3 16.66 28.71 -42.74
CA ASN A 3 17.58 29.51 -41.92
C ASN A 3 16.93 29.68 -40.53
N GLU A 4 17.67 29.53 -39.43
CA GLU A 4 18.30 30.63 -38.68
C GLU A 4 17.41 31.87 -38.45
N ALA A 5 16.87 32.01 -37.23
CA ALA A 5 16.95 33.22 -36.40
C ALA A 5 15.93 33.17 -35.25
N MET A 6 16.36 32.71 -34.06
CA MET A 6 16.02 33.28 -32.75
C MET A 6 16.69 32.42 -31.66
N LYS A 7 18.00 32.59 -31.58
CA LYS A 7 18.89 31.98 -30.59
C LYS A 7 19.07 32.93 -29.40
N LEU A 8 17.97 33.27 -28.73
CA LEU A 8 17.94 34.06 -27.48
C LEU A 8 16.62 33.67 -26.78
N ASP A 9 16.56 32.55 -26.06
CA ASP A 9 16.56 32.59 -24.59
C ASP A 9 16.90 31.23 -23.93
N ALA A 10 17.37 30.24 -24.71
CA ALA A 10 17.68 28.90 -24.19
C ALA A 10 18.98 28.87 -23.35
N SER A 11 19.84 29.89 -23.48
CA SER A 11 21.15 29.94 -22.81
C SER A 11 21.07 30.33 -21.33
N TYR A 12 19.97 30.94 -20.87
CA TYR A 12 19.82 31.30 -19.45
C TYR A 12 19.49 30.08 -18.58
N TRP A 13 18.74 29.13 -19.12
CA TRP A 13 18.37 27.89 -18.44
C TRP A 13 19.46 26.82 -18.52
N ASN A 14 20.15 26.71 -19.66
CA ASN A 14 21.21 25.70 -19.84
C ASN A 14 22.55 26.09 -19.21
N GLY A 15 22.81 27.39 -18.95
CA GLY A 15 24.07 27.84 -18.38
C GLY A 15 24.21 27.63 -16.86
N GLN A 16 23.09 27.49 -16.15
CA GLN A 16 23.07 27.40 -14.68
C GLN A 16 23.01 25.95 -14.17
N ILE A 17 22.72 24.99 -15.04
CA ILE A 17 22.87 23.56 -14.75
C ILE A 17 24.32 23.23 -15.04
N CYS A 18 25.19 23.51 -14.07
CA CYS A 18 26.65 23.38 -14.15
C CYS A 18 27.09 22.10 -14.86
N LEU A 19 28.10 22.26 -15.74
CA LEU A 19 28.84 21.19 -16.42
C LEU A 19 29.36 20.09 -15.46
N ASP A 20 29.54 20.40 -14.18
CA ASP A 20 29.94 19.44 -13.13
C ASP A 20 28.85 18.37 -12.83
N ASN A 21 27.59 18.60 -13.23
CA ASN A 21 26.48 17.67 -12.98
C ASN A 21 26.32 16.60 -14.06
N SER A 22 26.94 16.75 -15.24
CA SER A 22 26.76 15.80 -16.34
C SER A 22 27.42 14.46 -16.06
N GLU A 23 28.57 14.46 -15.36
CA GLU A 23 29.32 13.23 -15.08
C GLU A 23 28.69 12.44 -13.93
N TRP A 24 28.31 13.11 -12.82
CA TRP A 24 27.61 12.48 -11.70
C TRP A 24 26.24 11.90 -12.09
N LEU A 25 25.48 12.63 -12.92
CA LEU A 25 24.20 12.17 -13.44
C LEU A 25 24.39 10.95 -14.36
N ALA A 26 25.35 11.00 -15.28
CA ALA A 26 25.66 9.89 -16.17
C ALA A 26 26.15 8.66 -15.39
N GLU A 27 26.95 8.84 -14.34
CA GLU A 27 27.44 7.76 -13.49
C GLU A 27 26.32 7.09 -12.69
N ASN A 28 25.37 7.86 -12.14
CA ASN A 28 24.23 7.31 -11.42
C ASN A 28 23.26 6.56 -12.33
N ILE A 29 22.97 7.10 -13.53
CA ILE A 29 22.13 6.42 -14.53
C ILE A 29 22.81 5.11 -14.97
N LYS A 30 24.11 5.17 -15.31
CA LYS A 30 24.89 3.98 -15.68
C LYS A 30 24.95 2.95 -14.54
N GLY A 31 25.02 3.39 -13.29
CA GLY A 31 24.98 2.52 -12.12
C GLY A 31 23.63 1.83 -11.92
N ILE A 32 22.52 2.51 -12.21
CA ILE A 32 21.18 1.91 -12.22
C ILE A 32 21.08 0.87 -13.34
N ASP A 33 21.50 1.22 -14.56
CA ASP A 33 21.47 0.32 -15.71
C ASP A 33 22.31 -0.96 -15.47
N GLN A 34 23.47 -0.81 -14.83
CA GLN A 34 24.34 -1.94 -14.48
C GLN A 34 23.67 -2.85 -13.43
N SER A 35 23.07 -2.28 -12.38
CA SER A 35 22.34 -3.07 -11.36
C SER A 35 21.09 -3.76 -11.92
N VAL A 36 20.39 -3.14 -12.89
CA VAL A 36 19.26 -3.77 -13.60
C VAL A 36 19.76 -4.93 -14.47
N LYS A 37 20.91 -4.77 -15.14
CA LYS A 37 21.52 -5.84 -15.94
C LYS A 37 21.95 -7.04 -15.09
N GLU A 38 22.54 -6.79 -13.93
CA GLU A 38 22.91 -7.84 -12.96
C GLU A 38 21.67 -8.54 -12.39
N MET A 39 20.61 -7.79 -12.08
CA MET A 39 19.31 -8.35 -11.67
C MET A 39 18.72 -9.28 -12.73
N LEU A 40 18.73 -8.87 -14.01
CA LEU A 40 18.23 -9.70 -15.10
C LEU A 40 19.05 -10.97 -15.30
N GLN A 41 20.38 -10.90 -15.16
CA GLN A 41 21.25 -12.09 -15.22
C GLN A 41 20.97 -13.07 -14.08
N LEU A 42 20.74 -12.58 -12.86
CA LEU A 42 20.40 -13.43 -11.72
C LEU A 42 19.06 -14.16 -11.92
N ILE A 43 18.08 -13.50 -12.56
CA ILE A 43 16.76 -14.09 -12.88
C ILE A 43 16.84 -15.08 -14.04
N GLU A 44 17.59 -14.77 -15.11
CA GLU A 44 17.71 -15.63 -16.29
C GLU A 44 18.44 -16.93 -15.99
N HIS A 45 19.45 -16.90 -15.10
CA HIS A 45 20.16 -18.08 -14.64
C HIS A 45 19.36 -18.98 -13.66
N ASP A 46 18.19 -18.55 -13.17
CA ASP A 46 17.30 -19.36 -12.33
C ASP A 46 16.30 -20.20 -13.15
N LEU A 47 16.09 -19.89 -14.44
CA LEU A 47 15.18 -20.65 -15.30
C LEU A 47 15.75 -21.99 -15.79
N ASP A 48 17.08 -22.18 -15.75
CA ASP A 48 17.77 -23.42 -16.16
C ASP A 48 18.07 -24.39 -15.00
N SER A 49 17.94 -23.95 -13.74
CA SER A 49 18.26 -24.76 -12.55
C SER A 49 17.01 -25.46 -12.00
N LYS A 50 16.63 -26.56 -12.63
CA LYS A 50 15.52 -27.42 -12.20
C LYS A 50 15.97 -28.39 -11.11
N VAL A 51 15.92 -28.00 -9.84
CA VAL A 51 15.89 -28.94 -8.69
C VAL A 51 15.03 -28.35 -7.58
N ASP A 52 14.02 -29.13 -7.17
CA ASP A 52 13.26 -28.97 -5.94
C ASP A 52 14.21 -29.02 -4.72
N ASP A 53 14.30 -27.95 -3.93
CA ASP A 53 14.17 -28.08 -2.48
C ASP A 53 13.96 -26.71 -1.82
N ASP A 54 13.18 -26.77 -0.75
CA ASP A 54 12.81 -25.68 0.12
C ASP A 54 14.03 -25.15 0.89
N ASN A 55 14.05 -23.83 1.10
CA ASN A 55 14.94 -23.09 2.00
C ASN A 55 16.31 -22.62 1.45
N ASN A 56 16.38 -21.31 1.18
CA ASN A 56 17.51 -20.47 0.77
C ASN A 56 17.93 -20.57 -0.70
N ASN A 57 17.19 -19.87 -1.57
CA ASN A 57 17.67 -19.50 -2.90
C ASN A 57 18.97 -18.68 -2.72
N PRO A 58 20.17 -19.18 -3.06
CA PRO A 58 21.44 -18.54 -2.68
C PRO A 58 21.61 -17.15 -3.31
N LYS A 59 20.84 -16.85 -4.36
CA LYS A 59 20.83 -15.58 -5.10
C LYS A 59 19.77 -14.58 -4.62
N GLN A 60 18.85 -14.97 -3.74
CA GLN A 60 17.86 -14.05 -3.15
C GLN A 60 18.50 -12.85 -2.42
N PRO A 61 19.56 -13.01 -1.60
CA PRO A 61 20.24 -11.87 -0.99
C PRO A 61 20.90 -10.94 -2.03
N GLU A 62 21.41 -11.49 -3.14
CA GLU A 62 22.06 -10.75 -4.23
C GLU A 62 21.03 -9.95 -5.06
N LEU A 63 19.86 -10.54 -5.31
CA LEU A 63 18.73 -9.88 -5.96
C LEU A 63 18.20 -8.73 -5.10
N ILE A 64 18.05 -8.95 -3.79
CA ILE A 64 17.66 -7.91 -2.83
C ILE A 64 18.71 -6.80 -2.77
N ALA A 65 20.01 -7.13 -2.86
CA ALA A 65 21.08 -6.14 -2.92
C ALA A 65 20.98 -5.27 -4.20
N CYS A 66 20.72 -5.86 -5.36
CA CYS A 66 20.52 -5.12 -6.62
C CYS A 66 19.31 -4.18 -6.54
N ILE A 67 18.18 -4.63 -5.97
CA ILE A 67 16.97 -3.80 -5.80
C ILE A 67 17.24 -2.63 -4.84
N LYS A 68 17.92 -2.89 -3.72
CA LYS A 68 18.29 -1.84 -2.75
C LYS A 68 19.21 -0.80 -3.38
N GLU A 69 20.16 -1.23 -4.21
CA GLU A 69 21.09 -0.34 -4.89
C GLU A 69 20.38 0.56 -5.92
N ILE A 70 19.43 0.01 -6.69
CA ILE A 70 18.60 0.80 -7.60
C ILE A 70 17.75 1.82 -6.85
N SER A 71 17.09 1.39 -5.76
CA SER A 71 16.30 2.29 -4.93
C SER A 71 17.15 3.40 -4.30
N HIS A 72 18.38 3.08 -3.90
CA HIS A 72 19.32 4.04 -3.32
C HIS A 72 19.74 5.10 -4.36
N ARG A 73 20.19 4.68 -5.54
CA ARG A 73 20.56 5.60 -6.63
C ARG A 73 19.39 6.44 -7.13
N HIS A 74 18.20 5.87 -7.20
CA HIS A 74 16.98 6.61 -7.53
C HIS A 74 16.68 7.70 -6.47
N HIS A 75 16.82 7.38 -5.19
CA HIS A 75 16.63 8.37 -4.12
C HIS A 75 17.66 9.50 -4.20
N LEU A 76 18.94 9.19 -4.44
CA LEU A 76 19.98 10.20 -4.67
C LEU A 76 19.64 11.14 -5.84
N LEU A 77 19.06 10.58 -6.92
CA LEU A 77 18.66 11.36 -8.08
C LEU A 77 17.49 12.31 -7.77
N VAL A 78 16.49 11.82 -7.03
CA VAL A 78 15.34 12.61 -6.57
C VAL A 78 15.77 13.70 -5.59
N ASP A 79 16.65 13.40 -4.64
CA ASP A 79 17.20 14.37 -3.69
C ASP A 79 17.98 15.47 -4.40
N HIS A 80 18.79 15.10 -5.39
CA HIS A 80 19.52 16.07 -6.22
C HIS A 80 18.55 16.94 -7.03
N TYR A 81 17.52 16.36 -7.63
CA TYR A 81 16.48 17.11 -8.36
C TYR A 81 15.74 18.10 -7.45
N ASN A 82 15.36 17.67 -6.25
CA ASN A 82 14.69 18.51 -5.26
C ASN A 82 15.61 19.64 -4.76
N LYS A 83 16.91 19.37 -4.61
CA LYS A 83 17.91 20.36 -4.22
C LYS A 83 18.09 21.43 -5.32
N VAL A 84 18.28 21.01 -6.58
CA VAL A 84 18.43 21.94 -7.72
C VAL A 84 17.16 22.77 -7.93
N THR A 85 15.99 22.15 -7.83
CA THR A 85 14.69 22.82 -7.98
C THR A 85 14.41 23.78 -6.82
N GLY A 86 14.78 23.39 -5.61
CA GLY A 86 14.68 24.22 -4.41
C GLY A 86 15.64 25.41 -4.42
N GLU A 87 16.86 25.24 -4.92
CA GLU A 87 17.84 26.30 -5.11
C GLU A 87 17.41 27.30 -6.21
N LEU A 88 16.79 26.82 -7.30
CA LEU A 88 16.19 27.67 -8.33
C LEU A 88 15.03 28.52 -7.79
N SER A 89 14.16 27.92 -6.97
CA SER A 89 13.04 28.64 -6.33
C SER A 89 13.54 29.71 -5.35
N LYS A 90 14.62 29.42 -4.61
CA LYS A 90 15.26 30.40 -3.70
C LYS A 90 15.98 31.52 -4.46
N SER A 91 16.59 31.25 -5.61
CA SER A 91 17.24 32.29 -6.43
C SER A 91 16.20 33.22 -7.09
N ALA A 92 15.08 32.65 -7.57
CA ALA A 92 13.98 33.41 -8.16
C ALA A 92 13.27 34.35 -7.17
N ASN A 93 13.17 33.95 -5.89
CA ASN A 93 12.55 34.77 -4.83
C ASN A 93 13.48 35.86 -4.26
N LYS A 94 14.80 35.76 -4.48
CA LYS A 94 15.75 36.80 -4.05
C LYS A 94 15.71 38.03 -4.97
N THR A 95 15.26 37.88 -6.21
CA THR A 95 15.16 38.96 -7.21
C THR A 95 13.85 39.78 -7.10
N LYS A 96 12.85 39.30 -6.34
CA LYS A 96 11.52 39.94 -6.22
C LYS A 96 11.24 40.66 -4.89
N ASN A 97 12.18 40.64 -3.94
CA ASN A 97 11.95 41.20 -2.58
C ASN A 97 12.60 42.58 -2.36
N ASN A 98 12.75 43.40 -3.41
CA ASN A 98 13.07 44.81 -3.30
C ASN A 98 11.96 45.66 -3.92
N GLU A 99 10.73 45.61 -3.38
CA GLU A 99 9.76 46.72 -3.40
C GLU A 99 8.43 46.35 -2.69
N LYS A 100 8.39 46.70 -1.41
CA LYS A 100 7.33 47.47 -0.72
C LYS A 100 5.84 47.06 -0.86
N THR A 101 5.39 46.37 0.19
CA THR A 101 4.17 46.54 1.03
C THR A 101 2.82 46.95 0.41
N THR A 102 1.85 46.06 0.64
CA THR A 102 0.39 46.17 0.71
C THR A 102 -0.17 47.44 1.38
N PHE A 103 -1.13 48.08 0.70
CA PHE A 103 -2.34 48.71 1.26
C PHE A 103 -3.55 48.27 0.42
N ASP A 104 -4.68 48.05 1.08
CA ASP A 104 -5.92 47.44 0.58
C ASP A 104 -6.63 48.17 -0.59
N SER A 105 -7.22 47.40 -1.51
CA SER A 105 -8.70 47.35 -1.73
C SER A 105 -9.10 46.84 -3.12
N LYS A 106 -10.10 45.95 -3.09
CA LYS A 106 -11.04 45.49 -4.13
C LYS A 106 -11.11 46.32 -5.44
N LEU A 107 -11.12 45.62 -6.59
CA LEU A 107 -12.29 45.44 -7.46
C LEU A 107 -11.90 44.76 -8.80
N THR A 108 -12.65 43.72 -9.16
CA THR A 108 -12.68 43.00 -10.44
C THR A 108 -13.31 43.87 -11.55
N PRO A 109 -13.10 43.53 -12.85
CA PRO A 109 -13.21 44.45 -13.98
C PRO A 109 -14.55 44.32 -14.74
N PRO A 110 -14.76 45.15 -15.77
CA PRO A 110 -15.42 44.62 -16.97
C PRO A 110 -14.71 45.00 -18.27
N PHE A 111 -14.36 43.95 -19.02
CA PHE A 111 -14.40 43.95 -20.47
C PHE A 111 -15.86 44.14 -20.93
N LEU A 112 -16.07 44.84 -22.06
CA LEU A 112 -16.69 44.34 -23.28
C LEU A 112 -17.13 45.50 -24.19
N THR A 113 -16.67 45.44 -25.44
CA THR A 113 -17.33 45.99 -26.63
C THR A 113 -18.72 45.36 -26.82
N PRO A 114 -19.60 45.94 -27.64
CA PRO A 114 -19.87 45.23 -28.89
C PRO A 114 -20.20 46.10 -30.10
N MET A 115 -19.89 45.53 -31.25
CA MET A 115 -20.31 45.87 -32.60
C MET A 115 -21.54 45.00 -32.95
N ASN A 116 -22.57 45.53 -33.62
CA ASN A 116 -23.18 44.94 -34.83
C ASN A 116 -24.51 45.57 -35.31
N ASN A 117 -24.69 45.43 -36.62
CA ASN A 117 -25.68 45.96 -37.56
C ASN A 117 -27.07 45.27 -37.58
N LYS A 118 -28.09 45.97 -38.14
CA LYS A 118 -29.23 45.47 -38.97
C LYS A 118 -30.04 46.69 -39.47
N LEU A 119 -30.17 47.03 -40.77
CA LEU A 119 -30.85 46.44 -41.95
C LEU A 119 -32.32 46.95 -42.19
N ARG A 120 -32.55 47.54 -43.38
CA ARG A 120 -33.82 47.75 -44.17
C ARG A 120 -34.83 48.82 -43.68
N THR A 121 -35.63 49.56 -44.47
CA THR A 121 -35.85 49.92 -45.92
C THR A 121 -36.98 50.99 -45.99
N HIS A 122 -37.06 51.72 -47.12
CA HIS A 122 -38.22 52.42 -47.74
C HIS A 122 -38.37 53.97 -47.72
N ASP A 123 -38.52 54.48 -48.96
CA ASP A 123 -39.22 55.68 -49.49
C ASP A 123 -38.72 57.09 -49.08
N ALA A 124 -38.87 58.18 -49.85
CA ALA A 124 -39.04 58.54 -51.26
C ALA A 124 -38.98 60.10 -51.28
N GLU A 125 -38.84 60.68 -52.48
CA GLU A 125 -39.07 62.10 -52.82
C GLU A 125 -38.00 63.16 -52.51
N GLY A 126 -37.59 63.83 -53.61
CA GLY A 126 -37.47 65.29 -53.62
C GLY A 126 -36.15 65.85 -54.11
N SER A 127 -36.03 66.03 -55.43
CA SER A 127 -35.58 67.28 -56.09
C SER A 127 -34.14 67.80 -55.82
N ASP A 128 -33.34 68.33 -56.74
CA ASP A 128 -33.44 68.74 -58.13
C ASP A 128 -31.99 69.03 -58.63
N LEU A 129 -31.84 69.21 -59.94
CA LEU A 129 -30.68 69.78 -60.67
C LEU A 129 -29.52 68.86 -61.09
N SER A 130 -29.77 68.22 -62.23
CA SER A 130 -28.85 67.89 -63.34
C SER A 130 -27.90 69.06 -63.70
N LEU A 131 -26.70 68.89 -64.29
CA LEU A 131 -26.42 68.23 -65.56
C LEU A 131 -24.96 67.77 -65.67
N SER A 132 -24.76 66.64 -66.36
CA SER A 132 -23.49 66.11 -66.83
C SER A 132 -23.53 65.95 -68.35
N SER A 133 -22.41 66.34 -69.00
CA SER A 133 -21.75 65.72 -70.16
C SER A 133 -22.37 65.67 -71.58
N GLY A 134 -21.46 65.82 -72.56
CA GLY A 134 -21.55 65.36 -73.96
C GLY A 134 -22.03 66.42 -74.95
N GLY A 135 -21.47 66.64 -76.16
CA GLY A 135 -20.45 65.96 -76.95
C GLY A 135 -20.73 66.24 -78.44
N GLY A 136 -19.71 66.66 -79.20
CA GLY A 136 -19.44 66.33 -80.61
C GLY A 136 -20.30 66.88 -81.79
N ILE A 137 -19.56 67.31 -82.84
CA ILE A 137 -19.77 67.24 -84.32
C ILE A 137 -20.99 67.95 -84.95
N SER A 138 -20.97 68.58 -86.15
CA SER A 138 -19.99 68.84 -87.23
C SER A 138 -20.65 69.79 -88.28
N ASP A 139 -19.82 70.51 -89.05
CA ASP A 139 -19.96 71.04 -90.42
C ASP A 139 -21.20 71.85 -90.90
N ILE A 140 -20.90 73.01 -91.53
CA ILE A 140 -21.19 73.35 -92.95
C ILE A 140 -20.76 74.82 -93.22
N THR A 141 -20.01 75.02 -94.31
CA THR A 141 -19.56 76.29 -94.95
C THR A 141 -20.68 76.90 -95.83
N PRO A 142 -20.49 77.88 -96.76
CA PRO A 142 -19.46 78.91 -97.01
C PRO A 142 -20.06 80.33 -97.25
N ASN A 143 -19.22 81.27 -97.73
CA ASN A 143 -19.57 82.42 -98.59
C ASN A 143 -20.10 83.67 -97.84
N GLU A 144 -19.86 84.94 -98.18
CA GLU A 144 -19.61 85.58 -99.48
C GLU A 144 -19.29 87.10 -99.25
N GLY A 145 -18.58 87.73 -100.20
CA GLY A 145 -18.67 89.17 -100.56
C GLY A 145 -17.96 90.20 -99.67
N SER A 146 -17.20 91.19 -100.15
CA SER A 146 -17.04 91.83 -101.48
C SER A 146 -15.68 92.60 -101.42
N GLN A 147 -14.73 92.57 -102.37
CA GLN A 147 -14.68 93.17 -103.72
C GLN A 147 -15.38 94.54 -103.78
N SER A 148 -14.92 95.63 -104.39
CA SER A 148 -13.97 95.98 -105.46
C SER A 148 -13.97 97.53 -105.49
N SER A 149 -12.87 98.24 -105.73
CA SER A 149 -12.43 98.84 -107.02
C SER A 149 -13.42 99.78 -107.74
N PHE A 150 -12.81 100.70 -108.52
CA PHE A 150 -13.38 101.58 -109.56
C PHE A 150 -13.91 102.93 -109.03
N SER A 151 -13.71 104.09 -109.66
CA SER A 151 -13.10 104.54 -110.93
C SER A 151 -12.83 106.05 -110.75
N SER A 152 -11.69 106.60 -111.12
CA SER A 152 -11.34 107.09 -112.47
C SER A 152 -12.29 108.13 -113.05
N ASP A 153 -11.64 109.14 -113.65
CA ASP A 153 -12.09 109.94 -114.79
C ASP A 153 -13.14 111.01 -114.46
N SER A 154 -13.25 112.14 -115.15
CA SER A 154 -12.71 112.62 -116.42
C SER A 154 -12.94 114.14 -116.34
N ASP A 155 -11.97 114.96 -116.67
CA ASP A 155 -11.80 115.56 -117.99
C ASP A 155 -12.73 116.74 -118.29
N SER A 156 -12.04 117.76 -118.80
CA SER A 156 -12.44 118.54 -119.97
C SER A 156 -13.62 119.51 -119.81
N GLU A 157 -13.83 120.51 -120.66
CA GLU A 157 -13.31 120.92 -121.98
C GLU A 157 -13.22 122.46 -121.88
N ALA A 158 -12.20 123.14 -122.41
CA ALA A 158 -12.05 123.52 -123.82
C ALA A 158 -13.12 124.48 -124.36
N TYR A 159 -12.72 125.20 -125.42
CA TYR A 159 -13.52 125.91 -126.44
C TYR A 159 -13.73 127.42 -126.25
N TYR A 160 -13.62 128.31 -127.25
CA TYR A 160 -13.11 128.34 -128.64
C TYR A 160 -12.64 129.81 -128.84
N THR A 161 -11.50 130.17 -129.47
CA THR A 161 -11.19 130.27 -130.92
C THR A 161 -11.84 131.45 -131.71
N ILE A 162 -10.99 132.11 -132.54
CA ILE A 162 -11.28 132.85 -133.81
C ILE A 162 -11.97 134.24 -133.65
N ARG A 163 -11.59 135.36 -134.30
CA ARG A 163 -11.25 135.61 -135.72
C ARG A 163 -10.49 136.92 -135.98
N ASN A 164 -9.69 136.85 -137.04
CA ASN A 164 -9.05 137.86 -137.88
C ASN A 164 -9.99 138.96 -138.44
N GLU A 165 -9.49 140.18 -138.72
CA GLU A 165 -9.46 140.83 -140.05
C GLU A 165 -9.43 142.39 -140.09
N HIS A 166 -8.41 142.90 -140.78
CA HIS A 166 -8.37 144.00 -141.77
C HIS A 166 -8.72 145.48 -141.45
N SER A 167 -7.69 146.31 -141.72
CA SER A 167 -7.70 147.51 -142.59
C SER A 167 -8.12 148.88 -142.05
N GLY A 168 -7.14 149.80 -142.05
CA GLY A 168 -7.22 151.06 -142.79
C GLY A 168 -7.68 152.35 -142.09
N SER A 169 -6.80 153.36 -142.15
CA SER A 169 -7.10 154.81 -142.29
C SER A 169 -7.04 155.73 -141.04
N PHE A 170 -6.56 156.96 -141.29
CA PHE A 170 -5.96 157.98 -140.41
C PHE A 170 -6.88 158.67 -139.35
N SER A 171 -6.42 158.87 -138.09
CA SER A 171 -6.21 160.19 -137.39
C SER A 171 -6.34 160.27 -135.84
N SER A 172 -5.32 160.91 -135.21
CA SER A 172 -5.26 161.76 -133.98
C SER A 172 -5.22 161.22 -132.52
N ARG A 173 -4.46 161.94 -131.66
CA ARG A 173 -3.58 161.46 -130.55
C ARG A 173 -4.13 161.50 -129.09
N LYS A 174 -5.41 161.74 -128.80
CA LYS A 174 -5.85 162.04 -127.39
C LYS A 174 -6.59 160.94 -126.60
N THR A 175 -6.98 159.80 -127.17
CA THR A 175 -7.89 158.82 -126.49
C THR A 175 -7.18 157.67 -125.73
N MET A 176 -5.90 157.40 -126.00
CA MET A 176 -5.18 156.17 -125.58
C MET A 176 -4.78 156.07 -124.08
N ARG A 177 -4.95 157.12 -123.27
CA ARG A 177 -4.46 157.12 -121.87
C ARG A 177 -5.41 156.52 -120.83
N HIS A 178 -6.70 156.42 -121.10
CA HIS A 178 -7.68 155.97 -120.10
C HIS A 178 -7.75 154.44 -119.94
N GLU A 179 -7.44 153.67 -121.00
CA GLU A 179 -7.50 152.19 -120.96
C GLU A 179 -6.31 151.57 -120.19
N ILE A 180 -5.15 152.23 -120.17
CA ILE A 180 -3.95 151.74 -119.48
C ILE A 180 -4.13 151.72 -117.94
N ILE A 181 -4.88 152.68 -117.39
CA ILE A 181 -5.06 152.83 -115.93
C ILE A 181 -5.95 151.72 -115.36
N LYS A 182 -6.95 151.25 -116.11
CA LYS A 182 -7.87 150.19 -115.65
C LYS A 182 -7.15 148.84 -115.53
N MET A 183 -6.36 148.47 -116.53
CA MET A 183 -5.61 147.20 -116.53
C MET A 183 -4.56 147.13 -115.41
N ALA A 184 -3.94 148.26 -115.03
CA ALA A 184 -2.96 148.28 -113.96
C ALA A 184 -3.54 147.99 -112.56
N ALA A 185 -4.79 148.37 -112.30
CA ALA A 185 -5.46 148.12 -111.02
C ALA A 185 -5.83 146.64 -110.84
N GLU A 186 -6.35 145.99 -111.89
CA GLU A 186 -6.66 144.55 -111.88
C GLU A 186 -5.39 143.70 -111.67
N ILE A 187 -4.26 144.06 -112.30
CA ILE A 187 -2.97 143.37 -112.09
C ILE A 187 -2.52 143.46 -110.63
N SER A 188 -2.66 144.62 -109.99
CA SER A 188 -2.26 144.81 -108.59
C SER A 188 -3.13 144.00 -107.61
N GLU A 189 -4.39 143.76 -107.95
CA GLU A 189 -5.30 142.96 -107.14
C GLU A 189 -4.96 141.46 -107.26
N TYR A 190 -4.69 140.97 -108.47
CA TYR A 190 -4.22 139.61 -108.71
C TYR A 190 -2.85 139.32 -108.08
N GLU A 191 -1.92 140.28 -108.05
CA GLU A 191 -0.63 140.12 -107.37
C GLU A 191 -0.78 139.93 -105.86
N LYS A 192 -1.72 140.66 -105.23
CA LYS A 192 -2.00 140.52 -103.79
C LYS A 192 -2.66 139.18 -103.49
N GLU A 193 -3.64 138.76 -104.29
CA GLU A 193 -4.24 137.42 -104.15
C GLU A 193 -3.22 136.30 -104.36
N LEU A 194 -2.32 136.46 -105.32
CA LEU A 194 -1.23 135.51 -105.56
C LEU A 194 -0.28 135.42 -104.36
N ASN A 195 0.08 136.55 -103.74
CA ASN A 195 0.97 136.56 -102.60
C ASN A 195 0.31 135.94 -101.36
N ILE A 196 -0.97 136.24 -101.10
CA ILE A 196 -1.76 135.62 -100.02
C ILE A 196 -1.90 134.11 -100.27
N SER A 197 -2.10 133.69 -101.52
CA SER A 197 -2.16 132.28 -101.90
C SER A 197 -0.82 131.57 -101.67
N ASN A 198 0.31 132.21 -102.00
CA ASN A 198 1.64 131.66 -101.76
C ASN A 198 1.97 131.55 -100.27
N GLU A 199 1.61 132.54 -99.44
CA GLU A 199 1.80 132.45 -97.99
C GLU A 199 0.97 131.31 -97.37
N LYS A 200 -0.28 131.13 -97.83
CA LYS A 200 -1.11 129.99 -97.43
C LYS A 200 -0.50 128.67 -97.86
N LEU A 201 0.04 128.61 -99.08
CA LEU A 201 0.69 127.43 -99.61
C LEU A 201 1.95 127.09 -98.81
N MET A 202 2.80 128.08 -98.49
CA MET A 202 3.96 127.90 -97.63
C MET A 202 3.56 127.42 -96.22
N SER A 203 2.52 128.00 -95.63
CA SER A 203 2.04 127.54 -94.31
C SER A 203 1.48 126.12 -94.35
N ALA A 204 0.78 125.76 -95.44
CA ALA A 204 0.28 124.42 -95.66
C ALA A 204 1.43 123.43 -95.91
N GLU A 205 2.47 123.82 -96.64
CA GLU A 205 3.68 123.01 -96.84
C GLU A 205 4.45 122.78 -95.54
N GLU A 206 4.57 123.80 -94.68
CA GLU A 206 5.15 123.65 -93.33
C GLU A 206 4.31 122.74 -92.44
N GLU A 207 2.98 122.84 -92.49
CA GLU A 207 2.08 121.92 -91.79
C GLU A 207 2.22 120.48 -92.32
N ILE A 208 2.27 120.30 -93.64
CA ILE A 208 2.51 118.99 -94.28
C ILE A 208 3.87 118.43 -93.83
N ALA A 209 4.91 119.26 -93.75
CA ALA A 209 6.22 118.83 -93.28
C ALA A 209 6.21 118.42 -91.79
N LYS A 210 5.48 119.15 -90.94
CA LYS A 210 5.27 118.79 -89.53
C LYS A 210 4.51 117.47 -89.40
N PHE A 211 3.38 117.33 -90.08
CA PHE A 211 2.60 116.10 -90.08
C PHE A 211 3.39 114.91 -90.63
N LYS A 212 4.27 115.13 -91.62
CA LYS A 212 5.14 114.09 -92.14
C LYS A 212 6.21 113.65 -91.13
N ASN A 213 6.79 114.59 -90.39
CA ASN A 213 7.74 114.26 -89.32
C ASN A 213 7.05 113.57 -88.14
N GLU A 214 5.86 114.02 -87.75
CA GLU A 214 5.04 113.35 -86.73
C GLU A 214 4.63 111.94 -87.17
N LEU A 215 4.25 111.77 -88.45
CA LEU A 215 3.95 110.47 -89.02
C LEU A 215 5.15 109.52 -88.94
N LEU A 216 6.35 109.99 -89.32
CA LEU A 216 7.59 109.21 -89.22
C LEU A 216 7.94 108.86 -87.77
N ASN A 217 7.75 109.80 -86.83
CA ASN A 217 7.99 109.54 -85.41
C ASN A 217 6.99 108.51 -84.85
N ASN A 218 5.70 108.65 -85.17
CA ASN A 218 4.67 107.69 -84.79
C ASN A 218 4.93 106.31 -85.42
N GLU A 219 5.40 106.26 -86.66
CA GLU A 219 5.75 105.00 -87.34
C GLU A 219 6.95 104.32 -86.65
N ALA A 220 7.96 105.09 -86.21
CA ALA A 220 9.06 104.58 -85.41
C ALA A 220 8.61 104.10 -84.01
N GLU A 221 7.71 104.82 -83.35
CA GLU A 221 7.11 104.43 -82.06
C GLU A 221 6.27 103.16 -82.19
N ILE A 222 5.44 103.05 -83.24
CA ILE A 222 4.67 101.84 -83.56
C ILE A 222 5.62 100.66 -83.82
N MET A 223 6.70 100.86 -84.56
CA MET A 223 7.69 99.83 -84.82
C MET A 223 8.40 99.37 -83.53
N SER A 224 8.75 100.30 -82.64
CA SER A 224 9.33 100.00 -81.32
C SER A 224 8.35 99.23 -80.43
N ALA A 225 7.10 99.69 -80.32
CA ALA A 225 6.04 99.02 -79.56
C ALA A 225 5.76 97.62 -80.12
N ARG A 226 5.73 97.47 -81.46
CA ARG A 226 5.55 96.18 -82.12
C ARG A 226 6.70 95.21 -81.83
N ASN A 227 7.93 95.70 -81.75
CA ASN A 227 9.08 94.88 -81.36
C ASN A 227 9.04 94.49 -79.87
N GLN A 228 8.58 95.37 -78.99
CA GLN A 228 8.38 95.06 -77.57
C GLN A 228 7.27 94.02 -77.37
N ILE A 229 6.15 94.13 -78.09
CA ILE A 229 5.07 93.14 -78.08
C ILE A 229 5.59 91.78 -78.52
N LYS A 230 6.33 91.70 -79.64
CA LYS A 230 6.94 90.44 -80.09
C LYS A 230 7.88 89.81 -79.06
N LEU A 231 8.64 90.64 -78.33
CA LEU A 231 9.53 90.15 -77.28
C LEU A 231 8.71 89.59 -76.10
N GLN A 232 7.66 90.29 -75.68
CA GLN A 232 6.76 89.85 -74.62
C GLN A 232 5.97 88.60 -75.01
N GLU A 233 5.50 88.49 -76.25
CA GLU A 233 4.86 87.29 -76.81
C GLU A 233 5.80 86.08 -76.73
N ALA A 234 7.07 86.25 -77.12
CA ALA A 234 8.07 85.19 -77.03
C ALA A 234 8.41 84.80 -75.58
N GLU A 235 8.34 85.75 -74.63
CA GLU A 235 8.55 85.48 -73.21
C GLU A 235 7.34 84.77 -72.58
N ILE A 236 6.12 85.18 -72.93
CA ILE A 236 4.87 84.50 -72.55
C ILE A 236 4.87 83.08 -73.08
N GLU A 237 5.31 82.85 -74.33
CA GLU A 237 5.38 81.50 -74.90
C GLU A 237 6.34 80.60 -74.13
N LYS A 238 7.53 81.11 -73.76
CA LYS A 238 8.47 80.37 -72.91
C LYS A 238 7.89 80.05 -71.54
N GLU A 239 7.15 80.98 -70.94
CA GLU A 239 6.51 80.76 -69.64
C GLU A 239 5.33 79.79 -69.74
N ASN A 240 4.56 79.83 -70.83
CA ASN A 240 3.54 78.85 -71.14
C ASN A 240 4.16 77.45 -71.28
N GLU A 241 5.29 77.33 -71.96
CA GLU A 241 6.02 76.05 -72.08
C GLU A 241 6.51 75.55 -70.71
N ARG A 242 7.03 76.43 -69.85
CA ARG A 242 7.40 76.08 -68.47
C ARG A 242 6.18 75.65 -67.65
N SER A 243 5.08 76.38 -67.75
CA SER A 243 3.81 76.09 -67.08
C SER A 243 3.26 74.73 -67.51
N LEU A 244 3.25 74.42 -68.81
CA LEU A 244 2.86 73.11 -69.33
C LEU A 244 3.77 71.98 -68.83
N ASN A 245 5.08 72.22 -68.75
CA ASN A 245 6.02 71.24 -68.18
C ASN A 245 5.79 71.02 -66.67
N LEU A 246 5.47 72.07 -65.91
CA LEU A 246 5.13 71.95 -64.49
C LEU A 246 3.79 71.23 -64.30
N GLN A 247 2.77 71.57 -65.09
CA GLN A 247 1.48 70.86 -65.09
C GLN A 247 1.66 69.38 -65.38
N ARG A 248 2.50 69.02 -66.37
CA ARG A 248 2.82 67.61 -66.65
C ARG A 248 3.44 66.91 -65.44
N LYS A 249 4.44 67.53 -64.79
CA LYS A 249 5.06 66.97 -63.58
C LYS A 249 4.08 66.82 -62.42
N ILE A 250 3.15 67.77 -62.26
CA ILE A 250 2.10 67.68 -61.24
C ILE A 250 1.23 66.46 -61.50
N VAL A 251 0.74 66.29 -62.74
CA VAL A 251 -0.07 65.13 -63.12
C VAL A 251 0.69 63.81 -62.91
N ASP A 252 1.96 63.75 -63.33
CA ASP A 252 2.78 62.53 -63.13
C ASP A 252 2.90 62.20 -61.63
N LEU A 253 3.21 63.18 -60.78
CA LEU A 253 3.29 62.99 -59.32
C LEU A 253 1.94 62.63 -58.68
N GLU A 254 0.84 63.22 -59.14
CA GLU A 254 -0.52 62.87 -58.67
C GLU A 254 -0.86 61.42 -59.03
N THR A 255 -0.51 60.96 -60.24
CA THR A 255 -0.73 59.57 -60.64
C THR A 255 0.13 58.59 -59.84
N GLU A 256 1.38 58.93 -59.57
CA GLU A 256 2.28 58.12 -58.75
C GLU A 256 1.77 58.04 -57.30
N LEU A 257 1.36 59.17 -56.72
CA LEU A 257 0.77 59.22 -55.38
C LEU A 257 -0.51 58.38 -55.28
N GLU A 258 -1.39 58.47 -56.28
CA GLU A 258 -2.63 57.68 -56.32
C GLU A 258 -2.33 56.18 -56.49
N SER A 259 -1.28 55.82 -57.24
CA SER A 259 -0.83 54.44 -57.38
C SER A 259 -0.28 53.87 -56.05
N GLU A 260 0.52 54.64 -55.32
CA GLU A 260 1.09 54.23 -54.04
C GLU A 260 -0.01 54.17 -52.96
N LYS A 261 -0.96 55.12 -52.97
CA LYS A 261 -2.14 55.08 -52.12
C LYS A 261 -2.95 53.80 -52.36
N LYS A 262 -3.21 53.42 -53.62
CA LYS A 262 -3.90 52.15 -53.94
C LYS A 262 -3.13 50.94 -53.42
N LYS A 263 -1.81 50.90 -53.58
CA LYS A 263 -0.96 49.84 -53.06
C LYS A 263 -1.07 49.71 -51.54
N TYR A 264 -0.95 50.81 -50.80
CA TYR A 264 -1.15 50.79 -49.35
C TYR A 264 -2.57 50.39 -48.95
N THR A 265 -3.58 50.79 -49.72
CA THR A 265 -4.98 50.40 -49.46
C THR A 265 -5.17 48.88 -49.59
N VAL A 266 -4.57 48.27 -50.63
CA VAL A 266 -4.59 46.81 -50.83
C VAL A 266 -3.83 46.11 -49.70
N ASP A 267 -2.62 46.57 -49.36
CA ASP A 267 -1.81 46.00 -48.29
C ASP A 267 -2.50 46.06 -46.92
N LEU A 268 -3.16 47.19 -46.60
CA LEU A 268 -3.95 47.34 -45.38
C LEU A 268 -5.12 46.36 -45.36
N SER A 269 -5.86 46.24 -46.47
CA SER A 269 -6.97 45.27 -46.56
C SER A 269 -6.50 43.81 -46.41
N GLY A 270 -5.29 43.49 -46.91
CA GLY A 270 -4.66 42.19 -46.73
C GLY A 270 -4.31 41.90 -45.27
N ARG A 271 -3.72 42.88 -44.58
CA ARG A 271 -3.43 42.79 -43.14
C ARG A 271 -4.70 42.66 -42.30
N ASP A 272 -5.74 43.43 -42.61
CA ASP A 272 -7.03 43.34 -41.92
C ASP A 272 -7.65 41.93 -42.04
N ARG A 273 -7.58 41.34 -43.24
CA ARG A 273 -8.04 39.97 -43.47
C ARG A 273 -7.23 38.94 -42.68
N GLN A 274 -5.92 39.14 -42.56
CA GLN A 274 -5.05 38.28 -41.76
C GLN A 274 -5.34 38.40 -40.26
N ILE A 275 -5.55 39.62 -39.76
CA ILE A 275 -5.96 39.86 -38.37
C ILE A 275 -7.29 39.16 -38.08
N GLN A 276 -8.27 39.28 -38.98
CA GLN A 276 -9.55 38.57 -38.84
C GLN A 276 -9.36 37.05 -38.77
N LYS A 277 -8.54 36.46 -39.66
CA LYS A 277 -8.25 35.03 -39.66
C LYS A 277 -7.58 34.57 -38.36
N LEU A 278 -6.56 35.30 -37.90
CA LEU A 278 -5.89 34.99 -36.63
C LEU A 278 -6.84 35.12 -35.44
N ASN A 279 -7.74 36.11 -35.46
CA ASN A 279 -8.72 36.28 -34.40
C ASN A 279 -9.75 35.14 -34.37
N THR A 280 -10.18 34.63 -35.53
CA THR A 280 -11.04 33.44 -35.59
C THR A 280 -10.31 32.19 -35.09
N GLU A 281 -9.07 31.97 -35.50
CA GLU A 281 -8.26 30.83 -35.03
C GLU A 281 -8.01 30.91 -33.52
N PHE A 282 -7.76 32.11 -32.99
CA PHE A 282 -7.61 32.35 -31.56
C PHE A 282 -8.90 32.05 -30.78
N GLN A 283 -10.06 32.46 -31.31
CA GLN A 283 -11.36 32.18 -30.68
C GLN A 283 -11.66 30.68 -30.67
N ASP A 284 -11.40 29.98 -31.78
CA ASP A 284 -11.57 28.53 -31.88
C ASP A 284 -10.64 27.79 -30.89
N ALA A 285 -9.36 28.17 -30.84
CA ALA A 285 -8.39 27.60 -29.91
C ALA A 285 -8.78 27.88 -28.44
N SER A 286 -9.23 29.10 -28.13
CA SER A 286 -9.70 29.48 -26.80
C SER A 286 -10.93 28.69 -26.37
N GLY A 287 -11.89 28.46 -27.30
CA GLY A 287 -13.06 27.62 -27.06
C GLY A 287 -12.69 26.16 -26.79
N ASN A 288 -11.79 25.60 -27.59
CA ASN A 288 -11.28 24.23 -27.39
C ASN A 288 -10.57 24.07 -26.05
N PHE A 289 -9.72 25.03 -25.68
CA PHE A 289 -9.04 25.03 -24.38
C PHE A 289 -10.03 25.09 -23.21
N ALA A 290 -11.10 25.89 -23.33
CA ALA A 290 -12.13 25.98 -22.30
C ALA A 290 -12.88 24.64 -22.15
N LEU A 291 -13.17 23.95 -23.25
CA LEU A 291 -13.81 22.63 -23.23
C LEU A 291 -12.91 21.58 -22.59
N GLU A 292 -11.64 21.52 -22.98
CA GLU A 292 -10.66 20.59 -22.42
C GLU A 292 -10.44 20.84 -20.92
N LYS A 293 -10.32 22.11 -20.52
CA LYS A 293 -10.25 22.51 -19.11
C LYS A 293 -11.45 22.01 -18.32
N TRP A 294 -12.67 22.20 -18.85
CA TRP A 294 -13.89 21.73 -18.20
C TRP A 294 -13.91 20.20 -18.06
N GLN A 295 -13.48 19.47 -19.10
CA GLN A 295 -13.39 18.02 -19.06
C GLN A 295 -12.39 17.55 -17.99
N LEU A 296 -11.21 18.17 -17.92
CA LEU A 296 -10.19 17.88 -16.91
C LEU A 296 -10.69 18.18 -15.49
N GLU A 297 -11.36 19.31 -15.27
CA GLU A 297 -11.96 19.63 -13.97
C GLU A 297 -13.02 18.60 -13.56
N SER A 298 -13.83 18.11 -14.52
CA SER A 298 -14.79 17.03 -14.30
C SER A 298 -14.10 15.70 -13.96
N THR A 299 -13.02 15.32 -14.67
CA THR A 299 -12.30 14.07 -14.36
C THR A 299 -11.58 14.14 -13.03
N VAL A 300 -10.96 15.28 -12.69
CA VAL A 300 -10.34 15.53 -11.38
C VAL A 300 -11.37 15.41 -10.27
N SER A 301 -12.56 15.98 -10.45
CA SER A 301 -13.65 15.87 -9.46
C SER A 301 -14.07 14.42 -9.22
N LYS A 302 -14.26 13.63 -10.30
CA LYS A 302 -14.62 12.21 -10.20
C LYS A 302 -13.52 11.36 -9.55
N LEU A 303 -12.26 11.63 -9.87
CA LEU A 303 -11.12 10.93 -9.25
C LEU A 303 -10.98 11.30 -7.78
N SER A 304 -11.20 12.56 -7.41
CA SER A 304 -11.19 13.00 -6.02
C SER A 304 -12.31 12.34 -5.20
N GLU A 305 -13.51 12.22 -5.75
CA GLU A 305 -14.62 11.50 -5.12
C GLU A 305 -14.27 10.04 -4.87
N ARG A 306 -13.71 9.36 -5.89
CA ARG A 306 -13.29 7.96 -5.77
C ARG A 306 -12.14 7.77 -4.77
N LEU A 307 -11.21 8.72 -4.69
CA LEU A 307 -10.12 8.71 -3.72
C LEU A 307 -10.66 8.84 -2.30
N ASN A 308 -11.61 9.75 -2.08
CA ASN A 308 -12.28 9.90 -0.78
C ASN A 308 -13.05 8.63 -0.40
N GLU A 309 -13.75 8.01 -1.34
CA GLU A 309 -14.47 6.77 -1.06
C GLU A 309 -13.52 5.62 -0.69
N LEU A 310 -12.44 5.43 -1.45
CA LEU A 310 -11.42 4.43 -1.10
C LEU A 310 -10.76 4.72 0.26
N GLN A 311 -10.51 5.99 0.58
CA GLN A 311 -9.99 6.38 1.88
C GLN A 311 -10.95 5.97 3.01
N THR A 312 -12.26 6.23 2.86
CA THR A 312 -13.25 5.83 3.88
C THR A 312 -13.36 4.30 4.01
N GLN A 313 -13.23 3.56 2.92
CA GLN A 313 -13.19 2.10 2.96
C GLN A 313 -11.93 1.59 3.68
N PHE A 314 -10.78 2.20 3.43
CA PHE A 314 -9.54 1.86 4.12
C PHE A 314 -9.64 2.11 5.62
N ASP A 315 -10.19 3.25 6.03
CA ASP A 315 -10.39 3.58 7.44
C ASP A 315 -11.37 2.61 8.13
N SER A 316 -12.44 2.22 7.44
CA SER A 316 -13.40 1.21 7.92
C SER A 316 -12.74 -0.17 8.10
N LEU A 317 -11.97 -0.62 7.12
CA LEU A 317 -11.25 -1.90 7.19
C LEU A 317 -10.16 -1.88 8.27
N ALA A 318 -9.47 -0.75 8.44
CA ALA A 318 -8.49 -0.57 9.51
C ALA A 318 -9.15 -0.67 10.90
N ALA A 319 -10.33 -0.07 11.08
CA ALA A 319 -11.10 -0.19 12.31
C ALA A 319 -11.58 -1.62 12.56
N GLU A 320 -12.04 -2.32 11.52
CA GLU A 320 -12.47 -3.72 11.62
C GLU A 320 -11.30 -4.65 11.97
N ASN A 321 -10.13 -4.48 11.34
CA ASN A 321 -8.94 -5.25 11.68
C ASN A 321 -8.49 -5.01 13.12
N LYS A 322 -8.50 -3.76 13.58
CA LYS A 322 -8.19 -3.45 14.99
C LYS A 322 -9.16 -4.15 15.95
N LYS A 323 -10.44 -4.22 15.61
CA LYS A 323 -11.44 -4.96 16.39
C LYS A 323 -11.13 -6.46 16.41
N ARG A 324 -10.88 -7.08 15.25
CA ARG A 324 -10.53 -8.51 15.17
C ARG A 324 -9.27 -8.86 15.96
N GLU A 325 -8.24 -8.02 15.93
CA GLU A 325 -7.02 -8.21 16.73
C GLU A 325 -7.33 -8.17 18.24
N SER A 326 -8.20 -7.26 18.68
CA SER A 326 -8.61 -7.21 20.10
C SER A 326 -9.39 -8.47 20.54
N GLU A 327 -10.29 -8.96 19.69
CA GLU A 327 -11.06 -10.19 19.94
C GLU A 327 -10.15 -11.42 19.96
N LYS A 328 -9.20 -11.50 19.03
CA LYS A 328 -8.18 -12.56 18.97
C LYS A 328 -7.34 -12.58 20.26
N ALA A 329 -6.84 -11.42 20.69
CA ALA A 329 -6.07 -11.32 21.94
C ALA A 329 -6.90 -11.69 23.18
N GLU A 330 -8.20 -11.41 23.19
CA GLU A 330 -9.08 -11.86 24.29
C GLU A 330 -9.28 -13.38 24.29
N MET A 331 -9.47 -13.99 23.11
CA MET A 331 -9.58 -15.44 22.97
C MET A 331 -8.29 -16.15 23.38
N GLU A 332 -7.13 -15.65 22.96
CA GLU A 332 -5.82 -16.20 23.37
C GLU A 332 -5.63 -16.14 24.89
N ARG A 333 -6.02 -15.03 25.54
CA ARG A 333 -5.99 -14.94 27.01
C ARG A 333 -6.92 -15.96 27.68
N LYS A 334 -8.14 -16.18 27.16
CA LYS A 334 -9.07 -17.18 27.70
C LYS A 334 -8.53 -18.59 27.52
N GLN A 335 -7.95 -18.89 26.37
CA GLN A 335 -7.35 -20.19 26.09
C GLN A 335 -6.16 -20.45 27.02
N GLU A 336 -5.31 -19.44 27.24
CA GLU A 336 -4.17 -19.56 28.14
C GLU A 336 -4.60 -19.74 29.60
N ALA A 337 -5.62 -19.01 30.05
CA ALA A 337 -6.18 -19.21 31.38
C ALA A 337 -6.71 -20.64 31.58
N LEU A 338 -7.42 -21.18 30.59
CA LEU A 338 -7.89 -22.57 30.63
C LEU A 338 -6.74 -23.58 30.65
N ARG A 339 -5.68 -23.34 29.85
CA ARG A 339 -4.49 -24.18 29.85
C ARG A 339 -3.85 -24.23 31.25
N ILE A 340 -3.65 -23.08 31.87
CA ILE A 340 -3.07 -22.98 33.23
C ILE A 340 -3.95 -23.75 34.22
N THR A 341 -5.28 -23.60 34.18
CA THR A 341 -6.17 -24.36 35.09
C THR A 341 -6.07 -25.86 34.89
N TRP A 342 -5.94 -26.34 33.65
CA TRP A 342 -5.76 -27.77 33.39
C TRP A 342 -4.38 -28.27 33.80
N GLU A 343 -3.33 -27.45 33.64
CA GLU A 343 -1.99 -27.77 34.13
C GLU A 343 -1.98 -27.89 35.66
N ASP A 344 -2.63 -26.98 36.36
CA ASP A 344 -2.80 -27.02 37.83
C ASP A 344 -3.57 -28.29 38.27
N ASP A 345 -4.68 -28.64 37.59
CA ASP A 345 -5.45 -29.84 37.88
C ASP A 345 -4.62 -31.13 37.65
N ILE A 346 -3.85 -31.18 36.55
CA ILE A 346 -2.94 -32.29 36.25
C ILE A 346 -1.88 -32.43 37.34
N GLU A 347 -1.27 -31.32 37.77
CA GLU A 347 -0.27 -31.31 38.84
C GLU A 347 -0.88 -31.78 40.17
N SER A 348 -2.08 -31.30 40.52
CA SER A 348 -2.82 -31.75 41.70
C SER A 348 -3.08 -33.26 41.69
N VAL A 349 -3.62 -33.79 40.59
CA VAL A 349 -3.89 -35.23 40.45
C VAL A 349 -2.60 -36.05 40.51
N LYS A 350 -1.53 -35.56 39.90
CA LYS A 350 -0.21 -36.22 39.95
C LYS A 350 0.34 -36.29 41.38
N ASN A 351 0.15 -35.22 42.16
CA ASN A 351 0.51 -35.21 43.59
C ASN A 351 -0.34 -36.23 44.37
N GLU A 352 -1.67 -36.25 44.19
CA GLU A 352 -2.55 -37.25 44.83
C GLU A 352 -2.18 -38.70 44.49
N ILE A 353 -1.81 -38.96 43.23
CA ILE A 353 -1.36 -40.29 42.79
C ILE A 353 -0.06 -40.66 43.50
N SER A 354 0.87 -39.71 43.65
CA SER A 354 2.14 -39.93 44.32
C SER A 354 1.94 -40.27 45.81
N GLU A 355 1.09 -39.51 46.51
CA GLU A 355 0.72 -39.80 47.90
C GLU A 355 0.05 -41.18 48.06
N LYS A 356 -0.87 -41.53 47.16
CA LYS A 356 -1.52 -42.86 47.16
C LYS A 356 -0.51 -43.98 46.91
N ASN A 357 0.46 -43.77 46.03
CA ASN A 357 1.52 -44.74 45.77
C ASN A 357 2.41 -44.96 47.00
N GLU A 358 2.77 -43.89 47.72
CA GLU A 358 3.49 -44.01 48.99
C GLU A 358 2.69 -44.79 50.03
N LEU A 359 1.39 -44.50 50.16
CA LEU A 359 0.51 -45.24 51.07
C LEU A 359 0.42 -46.72 50.69
N VAL A 360 0.24 -47.05 49.41
CA VAL A 360 0.24 -48.43 48.91
C VAL A 360 1.58 -49.11 49.21
N GLY A 361 2.70 -48.41 49.04
CA GLY A 361 4.03 -48.88 49.43
C GLY A 361 4.09 -49.28 50.90
N SER A 362 3.66 -48.39 51.80
CA SER A 362 3.63 -48.65 53.25
C SER A 362 2.70 -49.83 53.63
N LEU A 363 1.55 -49.97 52.96
CA LEU A 363 0.63 -51.09 53.17
C LEU A 363 1.24 -52.40 52.69
N ASN A 364 1.99 -52.39 51.58
CA ASN A 364 2.67 -53.57 51.08
C ASN A 364 3.80 -54.01 52.03
N GLU A 365 4.58 -53.08 52.56
CA GLU A 365 5.58 -53.37 53.60
C GLU A 365 4.95 -54.02 54.84
N ASN A 366 3.81 -53.49 55.31
CA ASN A 366 3.06 -54.06 56.42
C ASN A 366 2.54 -55.48 56.11
N LEU A 367 2.01 -55.69 54.90
CA LEU A 367 1.54 -57.00 54.45
C LEU A 367 2.68 -58.02 54.43
N ASP A 368 3.84 -57.65 53.91
CA ASP A 368 5.01 -58.52 53.90
C ASP A 368 5.51 -58.81 55.32
N GLY A 369 5.47 -57.82 56.22
CA GLY A 369 5.70 -58.03 57.66
C GLY A 369 4.73 -59.04 58.29
N PHE A 370 3.44 -58.97 57.96
CA PHE A 370 2.45 -59.95 58.44
C PHE A 370 2.66 -61.35 57.84
N LYS A 371 3.04 -61.46 56.56
CA LYS A 371 3.40 -62.76 55.95
C LYS A 371 4.57 -63.39 56.69
N LEU A 372 5.65 -62.65 56.95
CA LEU A 372 6.80 -63.15 57.70
C LEU A 372 6.41 -63.61 59.12
N LYS A 373 5.55 -62.85 59.81
CA LYS A 373 5.05 -63.24 61.13
C LYS A 373 4.19 -64.51 61.08
N TYR A 374 3.36 -64.65 60.04
CA TYR A 374 2.56 -65.86 59.83
C TYR A 374 3.45 -67.07 59.57
N ASP A 375 4.44 -66.93 58.69
CA ASP A 375 5.40 -68.00 58.39
C ASP A 375 6.17 -68.43 59.66
N LEU A 376 6.58 -67.47 60.50
CA LEU A 376 7.22 -67.75 61.79
C LEU A 376 6.31 -68.55 62.73
N LEU A 377 5.04 -68.12 62.89
CA LEU A 377 4.07 -68.83 63.72
C LEU A 377 3.77 -70.24 63.19
N MET A 378 3.75 -70.42 61.87
CA MET A 378 3.57 -71.73 61.27
C MET A 378 4.72 -72.69 61.61
N VAL A 379 5.96 -72.20 61.59
CA VAL A 379 7.14 -72.97 62.03
C VAL A 379 7.05 -73.33 63.52
N GLU A 380 6.64 -72.38 64.39
CA GLU A 380 6.44 -72.66 65.81
C GLU A 380 5.36 -73.72 66.06
N LYS A 381 4.22 -73.60 65.36
CA LYS A 381 3.11 -74.55 65.41
C LYS A 381 3.58 -75.95 64.99
N ASP A 382 4.32 -76.08 63.90
CA ASP A 382 4.88 -77.36 63.46
C ASP A 382 5.89 -77.91 64.49
N GLY A 383 6.70 -77.04 65.12
CA GLY A 383 7.58 -77.42 66.22
C GLY A 383 6.85 -77.95 67.45
N VAL A 384 5.70 -77.35 67.81
CA VAL A 384 4.83 -77.85 68.89
C VAL A 384 4.17 -79.17 68.51
N ILE A 385 3.67 -79.30 67.28
CA ILE A 385 3.09 -80.56 66.78
C ILE A 385 4.13 -81.69 66.88
N ALA A 386 5.37 -81.46 66.47
CA ALA A 386 6.44 -82.43 66.59
C ALA A 386 6.70 -82.84 68.05
N LYS A 387 6.73 -81.89 69.00
CA LYS A 387 6.87 -82.19 70.44
C LYS A 387 5.70 -83.03 70.97
N VAL A 388 4.47 -82.69 70.59
CA VAL A 388 3.27 -83.43 70.99
C VAL A 388 3.33 -84.86 70.44
N GLN A 389 3.74 -85.06 69.19
CA GLN A 389 3.92 -86.39 68.60
C GLN A 389 4.98 -87.21 69.35
N THR A 390 6.14 -86.61 69.68
CA THR A 390 7.18 -87.27 70.48
C THR A 390 6.67 -87.68 71.86
N LEU A 391 6.02 -86.77 72.59
CA LEU A 391 5.44 -87.09 73.91
C LEU A 391 4.33 -88.14 73.80
N GLY A 392 3.51 -88.11 72.75
CA GLY A 392 2.51 -89.13 72.48
C GLY A 392 3.12 -90.53 72.25
N ALA A 393 4.25 -90.59 71.53
CA ALA A 393 5.00 -91.83 71.35
C ALA A 393 5.62 -92.33 72.67
N GLU A 394 6.16 -91.42 73.50
CA GLU A 394 6.67 -91.76 74.83
C GLU A 394 5.57 -92.28 75.78
N ILE A 395 4.41 -91.64 75.81
CA ILE A 395 3.26 -92.08 76.60
C ILE A 395 2.81 -93.47 76.12
N SER A 396 2.68 -93.67 74.80
CA SER A 396 2.30 -94.98 74.24
C SER A 396 3.30 -96.08 74.64
N CYS A 397 4.61 -95.78 74.61
CA CYS A 397 5.66 -96.69 75.08
C CYS A 397 5.54 -96.99 76.59
N ARG A 398 5.22 -95.98 77.40
CA ARG A 398 4.97 -96.17 78.84
C ARG A 398 3.71 -96.98 79.09
N ASP A 399 2.63 -96.76 78.33
CA ASP A 399 1.41 -97.54 78.41
C ASP A 399 1.65 -99.00 78.01
N ASP A 400 2.47 -99.26 77.00
CA ASP A 400 2.94 -100.61 76.64
C ASP A 400 3.68 -101.28 77.80
N MET A 401 4.57 -100.54 78.46
CA MET A 401 5.30 -101.01 79.65
C MET A 401 4.34 -101.30 80.81
N ILE A 402 3.38 -100.41 81.08
CA ILE A 402 2.38 -100.60 82.13
C ILE A 402 1.53 -101.84 81.83
N ARG A 403 1.04 -102.01 80.60
CA ARG A 403 0.30 -103.20 80.19
C ARG A 403 1.11 -104.49 80.40
N HIS A 404 2.40 -104.46 80.11
CA HIS A 404 3.30 -105.58 80.38
C HIS A 404 3.43 -105.87 81.88
N LEU A 405 3.61 -104.83 82.71
CA LEU A 405 3.67 -104.98 84.18
C LEU A 405 2.34 -105.46 84.78
N GLU A 406 1.20 -104.96 84.30
CA GLU A 406 -0.14 -105.42 84.70
C GLU A 406 -0.36 -106.90 84.35
N HIS A 407 0.12 -107.33 83.18
CA HIS A 407 0.12 -108.74 82.79
C HIS A 407 0.93 -109.59 83.77
N ASN A 408 2.18 -109.20 84.05
CA ASN A 408 3.05 -109.90 85.00
C ASN A 408 2.43 -109.93 86.41
N LEU A 409 1.80 -108.83 86.86
CA LEU A 409 1.08 -108.79 88.13
C LEU A 409 -0.11 -109.75 88.15
N LYS A 410 -0.90 -109.83 87.07
CA LYS A 410 -2.01 -110.79 86.95
C LYS A 410 -1.51 -112.23 86.99
N GLU A 411 -0.42 -112.55 86.30
CA GLU A 411 0.22 -113.87 86.34
C GLU A 411 0.69 -114.21 87.75
N LEU A 412 1.48 -113.34 88.39
CA LEU A 412 1.93 -113.52 89.78
C LEU A 412 0.77 -113.67 90.75
N HIS A 413 -0.32 -112.92 90.57
CA HIS A 413 -1.51 -113.04 91.41
C HIS A 413 -2.20 -114.40 91.22
N SER A 414 -2.32 -114.88 89.98
CA SER A 414 -2.87 -116.21 89.69
C SER A 414 -2.02 -117.33 90.30
N GLU A 415 -0.70 -117.18 90.26
CA GLU A 415 0.25 -118.13 90.83
C GLU A 415 0.22 -118.10 92.37
N ASN A 416 0.18 -116.92 92.99
CA ASN A 416 -0.01 -116.79 94.44
C ASN A 416 -1.34 -117.39 94.91
N LYS A 417 -2.41 -117.23 94.12
CA LYS A 417 -3.70 -117.86 94.42
C LYS A 417 -3.59 -119.39 94.37
N ARG A 418 -2.90 -119.93 93.36
CA ARG A 418 -2.63 -121.38 93.23
C ARG A 418 -1.79 -121.90 94.40
N LEU A 419 -0.71 -121.20 94.77
CA LEU A 419 0.13 -121.55 95.91
C LEU A 419 -0.65 -121.46 97.24
N SER A 420 -1.51 -120.45 97.42
CA SER A 420 -2.36 -120.33 98.60
C SER A 420 -3.33 -121.50 98.72
N GLN A 421 -3.95 -121.92 97.62
CA GLN A 421 -4.81 -123.12 97.58
C GLN A 421 -4.02 -124.41 97.89
N LEU A 422 -2.77 -124.52 97.43
CA LEU A 422 -1.89 -125.62 97.81
C LEU A 422 -1.52 -125.60 99.31
N CYS A 423 -1.28 -124.41 99.88
CA CYS A 423 -1.06 -124.26 101.31
C CYS A 423 -2.32 -124.59 102.13
N GLU A 424 -3.51 -124.18 101.67
CA GLU A 424 -4.79 -124.54 102.30
C GLU A 424 -5.01 -126.05 102.30
N SER A 425 -4.83 -126.73 101.17
CA SER A 425 -4.94 -128.21 101.13
C SER A 425 -3.85 -128.91 101.95
N GLY A 426 -2.63 -128.36 101.99
CA GLY A 426 -1.58 -128.81 102.91
C GLY A 426 -1.97 -128.65 104.39
N ASN A 427 -2.62 -127.54 104.75
CA ASN A 427 -3.14 -127.31 106.10
C ASN A 427 -4.29 -128.25 106.44
N GLU A 428 -5.20 -128.53 105.49
CA GLU A 428 -6.26 -129.54 105.67
C GLU A 428 -5.68 -130.92 105.97
N LEU A 429 -4.70 -131.37 105.17
CA LEU A 429 -3.98 -132.61 105.44
C LEU A 429 -3.27 -132.58 106.79
N THR A 430 -2.71 -131.43 107.18
CA THR A 430 -2.09 -131.27 108.50
C THR A 430 -3.13 -131.39 109.62
N CYS A 431 -4.31 -130.81 109.46
CA CYS A 431 -5.44 -130.96 110.39
C CYS A 431 -5.92 -132.41 110.48
N GLU A 432 -6.08 -133.11 109.34
CA GLU A 432 -6.43 -134.53 109.30
C GLU A 432 -5.40 -135.39 110.03
N LEU A 433 -4.11 -135.17 109.76
CA LEU A 433 -3.02 -135.85 110.47
C LEU A 433 -3.06 -135.55 111.96
N LYS A 434 -3.36 -134.31 112.35
CA LYS A 434 -3.49 -133.92 113.76
C LYS A 434 -4.65 -134.65 114.44
N SER A 435 -5.83 -134.69 113.82
CA SER A 435 -6.97 -135.46 114.32
C SER A 435 -6.71 -136.96 114.37
N ARG A 436 -5.94 -137.50 113.41
CA ARG A 436 -5.50 -138.90 113.42
C ARG A 436 -4.51 -139.19 114.54
N ILE A 437 -3.60 -138.26 114.82
CA ILE A 437 -2.70 -138.33 115.99
C ILE A 437 -3.53 -138.31 117.27
N GLU A 438 -4.49 -137.38 117.43
CA GLU A 438 -5.39 -137.33 118.59
C GLU A 438 -6.20 -138.62 118.77
N GLU A 439 -6.65 -139.23 117.67
CA GLU A 439 -7.33 -140.52 117.70
C GLU A 439 -6.41 -141.67 118.16
N LEU A 440 -5.20 -141.73 117.61
CA LEU A 440 -4.19 -142.71 118.02
C LEU A 440 -3.76 -142.51 119.48
N GLU A 441 -3.66 -141.27 119.96
CA GLU A 441 -3.43 -140.95 121.37
C GLU A 441 -4.58 -141.45 122.25
N ARG A 442 -5.84 -141.30 121.81
CA ARG A 442 -7.01 -141.82 122.52
C ARG A 442 -7.04 -143.35 122.56
N GLU A 443 -6.71 -144.00 121.45
CA GLU A 443 -6.54 -145.46 121.39
C GLU A 443 -5.41 -145.95 122.31
N ALA A 444 -4.28 -145.24 122.34
CA ALA A 444 -3.19 -145.52 123.25
C ALA A 444 -3.62 -145.34 124.72
N GLY A 445 -4.39 -144.28 125.01
CA GLY A 445 -5.02 -144.05 126.31
C GLY A 445 -5.96 -145.18 126.72
N MET A 446 -6.82 -145.66 125.81
CA MET A 446 -7.68 -146.82 126.06
C MET A 446 -6.88 -148.11 126.30
N LYS A 447 -5.83 -148.36 125.51
CA LYS A 447 -4.94 -149.50 125.72
C LYS A 447 -4.21 -149.42 127.08
N ALA A 448 -3.82 -148.22 127.51
CA ALA A 448 -3.23 -148.00 128.84
C ALA A 448 -4.21 -148.32 129.98
N ILE A 449 -5.49 -147.95 129.85
CA ILE A 449 -6.55 -148.31 130.81
C ILE A 449 -6.74 -149.83 130.87
N VAL A 450 -6.84 -150.50 129.72
CA VAL A 450 -7.00 -151.98 129.66
C VAL A 450 -5.80 -152.70 130.28
N ILE A 451 -4.58 -152.18 130.11
CA ILE A 451 -3.38 -152.71 130.77
C ILE A 451 -3.46 -152.51 132.29
N SER A 452 -3.95 -151.35 132.75
CA SER A 452 -4.16 -151.07 134.19
C SER A 452 -5.18 -152.02 134.82
N ASP A 453 -6.33 -152.25 134.16
CA ASP A 453 -7.37 -153.16 134.64
C ASP A 453 -6.89 -154.62 134.66
N MET A 454 -6.13 -155.05 133.65
CA MET A 454 -5.54 -156.38 133.61
C MET A 454 -4.45 -156.57 134.68
N ALA A 455 -3.70 -155.51 134.99
CA ALA A 455 -2.75 -155.50 136.09
C ALA A 455 -3.46 -155.55 137.46
N GLU A 456 -4.61 -154.88 137.60
CA GLU A 456 -5.45 -154.93 138.81
C GLU A 456 -6.08 -156.31 138.99
N GLY A 457 -6.57 -156.93 137.91
CA GLY A 457 -7.07 -158.31 137.94
C GLY A 457 -5.99 -159.32 138.35
N LYS A 458 -4.74 -159.12 137.90
CA LYS A 458 -3.59 -159.92 138.38
C LYS A 458 -3.29 -159.69 139.86
N ARG A 459 -3.42 -158.45 140.36
CA ARG A 459 -3.26 -158.14 141.80
C ARG A 459 -4.36 -158.80 142.65
N GLU A 460 -5.61 -158.82 142.16
CA GLU A 460 -6.72 -159.45 142.85
C GLU A 460 -6.63 -160.97 142.89
N ALA A 461 -6.17 -161.60 141.81
CA ALA A 461 -5.89 -163.03 141.78
C ALA A 461 -4.82 -163.44 142.83
N ILE A 462 -3.80 -162.59 143.02
CA ILE A 462 -2.79 -162.80 144.07
C ILE A 462 -3.41 -162.66 145.46
N ARG A 463 -4.28 -161.67 145.71
CA ARG A 463 -5.00 -161.52 146.98
C ARG A 463 -5.87 -162.75 147.32
N GLN A 464 -6.62 -163.26 146.35
CA GLN A 464 -7.46 -164.45 146.51
C GLN A 464 -6.62 -165.71 146.80
N LEU A 465 -5.47 -165.88 146.14
CA LEU A 465 -4.57 -167.01 146.35
C LEU A 465 -3.92 -166.97 147.74
N CYS A 466 -3.54 -165.80 148.25
CA CYS A 466 -3.01 -165.67 149.61
C CYS A 466 -4.06 -165.99 150.67
N PHE A 467 -5.34 -165.68 150.44
CA PHE A 467 -6.44 -165.98 151.36
C PHE A 467 -6.74 -167.49 151.45
N SER A 468 -6.68 -168.21 150.32
CA SER A 468 -6.91 -169.66 150.29
C SER A 468 -5.77 -170.45 150.96
N ILE A 469 -4.51 -170.01 150.81
CA ILE A 469 -3.36 -170.61 151.49
C ILE A 469 -3.48 -170.47 153.02
N GLU A 470 -3.95 -169.32 153.51
CA GLU A 470 -4.15 -169.10 154.94
C GLU A 470 -5.29 -169.98 155.50
N HIS A 471 -6.37 -170.17 154.74
CA HIS A 471 -7.46 -171.08 155.09
C HIS A 471 -7.00 -172.55 155.18
N PHE A 472 -6.13 -173.01 154.27
CA PHE A 472 -5.57 -174.36 154.35
C PHE A 472 -4.55 -174.50 155.48
N ARG A 473 -3.84 -173.42 155.86
CA ARG A 473 -2.93 -173.41 157.00
C ARG A 473 -3.68 -173.57 158.33
N CYS A 474 -4.77 -172.84 158.54
CA CYS A 474 -5.60 -172.95 159.75
C CYS A 474 -6.24 -174.34 159.89
N ALA A 475 -6.75 -174.93 158.79
CA ALA A 475 -7.36 -176.26 158.81
C ALA A 475 -6.35 -177.39 159.12
N TYR A 476 -5.08 -177.24 158.73
CA TYR A 476 -4.04 -178.23 159.03
C TYR A 476 -3.58 -178.17 160.50
N GLU A 477 -3.62 -176.99 161.13
CA GLU A 477 -3.32 -176.83 162.55
C GLU A 477 -4.46 -177.34 163.46
N GLU A 478 -5.73 -177.27 163.03
CA GLU A 478 -6.86 -177.85 163.76
C GLU A 478 -6.89 -179.40 163.73
N VAL A 479 -6.43 -180.02 162.65
CA VAL A 479 -6.30 -181.49 162.56
C VAL A 479 -5.07 -182.01 163.34
N ARG A 480 -4.02 -181.19 163.47
CA ARG A 480 -2.85 -181.47 164.32
C ARG A 480 -3.24 -181.59 165.81
N ASP A 481 -4.21 -180.81 166.28
CA ASP A 481 -4.58 -180.75 167.70
C ASP A 481 -5.63 -181.81 168.11
N ALA A 482 -6.34 -182.43 167.16
CA ALA A 482 -7.36 -183.45 167.43
C ALA A 482 -6.84 -184.91 167.52
N CYS A 483 -5.62 -185.23 167.05
CA CYS A 483 -5.10 -186.61 167.03
C CYS A 483 -3.92 -186.90 168.00
N VAL A 484 -3.53 -185.93 168.85
CA VAL A 484 -2.61 -186.13 169.99
C VAL A 484 -3.18 -187.05 171.10
N ALA A 485 -4.32 -187.71 170.87
CA ALA A 485 -4.87 -188.75 171.76
C ALA A 485 -4.47 -190.22 171.42
N ARG A 486 -3.55 -190.52 170.48
CA ARG A 486 -2.91 -191.87 170.43
C ARG A 486 -1.51 -191.89 169.77
N LYS A 487 -0.53 -191.47 170.58
CA LYS A 487 0.91 -191.83 170.70
C LYS A 487 1.80 -192.07 169.46
N GLY A 488 2.92 -191.33 169.45
CA GLY A 488 4.27 -191.93 169.42
C GLY A 488 5.23 -191.40 168.34
N PRO A 489 6.57 -191.49 168.55
CA PRO A 489 7.53 -190.45 168.17
C PRO A 489 8.63 -190.90 167.18
N THR A 490 9.55 -189.97 166.91
CA THR A 490 10.91 -190.10 166.31
C THR A 490 10.95 -190.31 164.79
N GLY A 491 11.88 -189.78 164.01
CA GLY A 491 13.06 -188.95 164.26
C GLY A 491 13.94 -188.91 162.98
N VAL A 492 14.81 -187.90 162.92
CA VAL A 492 16.20 -187.96 162.39
C VAL A 492 16.44 -188.26 160.90
N ARG A 493 16.95 -187.26 160.14
CA ARG A 493 18.39 -187.07 159.82
C ARG A 493 18.65 -185.79 158.99
N TRP A 494 19.74 -185.10 159.36
CA TRP A 494 20.47 -183.99 158.72
C TRP A 494 19.77 -182.65 158.52
#